data_AF-A0A524ABC2-F1
#
_entry.id   AF-A0A524ABC2-F1
#
_cell.length_a   1.000
_cell.length_b   1.000
_cell.length_c   1.000
_cell.angle_alpha   90.00
_cell.angle_beta   90.00
_cell.angle_gamma   90.00
#
_symmetry.space_group_name_H-M   'P 1'
#
loop_
_entity.id
_entity.type
_entity.pdbx_description
1 polymer ?
#
loop_
_entity_poly.entity_id
_entity_poly.type
_entity_poly.pdbx_seq_one_letter_code
_entity_poly.pdbx_strand_id
1 'polypeptide(L)'
;MNSLDLVQLFDVIQTFVQADTWAASQRIIEARPELLSDEADQLLSQLVAIARQQGDAQAEGAFTEHRQLLAHCRQVGLEAAFAERTMEGDEIPSELGALLTALPPEQRQVLLDAMEFPESEDF
;
A
#
# COMPACT_ATOMS: atom_id res chain seq x y z
N MET A 1 2.43 19.35 -0.34
CA MET A 1 3.04 18.21 0.34
C MET A 1 4.54 18.25 0.05
N ASN A 2 5.42 17.97 1.01
CA ASN A 2 6.85 17.88 0.71
C ASN A 2 7.16 16.51 0.11
N SER A 3 8.03 16.47 -0.90
CA SER A 3 8.48 15.23 -1.56
C SER A 3 9.07 14.19 -0.60
N LEU A 4 9.61 14.64 0.54
CA LEU A 4 10.08 13.74 1.60
C LEU A 4 8.96 12.92 2.25
N ASP A 5 7.73 13.43 2.37
CA ASP A 5 6.64 12.75 3.08
C ASP A 5 6.11 11.54 2.30
N LEU A 6 6.05 11.66 0.96
CA LEU A 6 5.60 10.56 0.08
C LEU A 6 6.62 9.43 0.00
N VAL A 7 7.92 9.75 0.01
CA VAL A 7 8.99 8.74 0.06
C VAL A 7 8.91 7.94 1.37
N GLN A 8 8.72 8.64 2.50
CA GLN A 8 8.53 7.97 3.79
C GLN A 8 7.26 7.11 3.80
N LEU A 9 6.16 7.61 3.23
CA LEU A 9 4.92 6.86 3.12
C LEU A 9 5.09 5.59 2.28
N PHE A 10 5.82 5.67 1.17
CA PHE A 10 6.16 4.52 0.34
C PHE A 10 6.94 3.46 1.12
N ASP A 11 7.97 3.86 1.87
CA ASP A 11 8.76 2.94 2.72
C ASP A 11 7.90 2.26 3.79
N VAL A 12 6.96 3.00 4.38
CA VAL A 12 6.04 2.45 5.38
C VAL A 12 5.05 1.48 4.73
N ILE A 13 4.50 1.79 3.55
CA ILE A 13 3.64 0.87 2.77
C ILE A 13 4.42 -0.38 2.38
N GLN A 14 5.67 -0.23 1.94
CA GLN A 14 6.53 -1.35 1.62
C GLN A 14 6.75 -2.24 2.85
N THR A 15 7.01 -1.65 4.01
CA THR A 15 7.20 -2.39 5.27
C THR A 15 5.92 -3.11 5.70
N PHE A 16 4.76 -2.47 5.51
CA PHE A 16 3.44 -3.04 5.78
C PHE A 16 3.15 -4.25 4.88
N VAL A 17 3.40 -4.12 3.58
CA VAL A 17 3.16 -5.20 2.61
C VAL A 17 4.20 -6.33 2.73
N GLN A 18 5.39 -6.04 3.26
CA GLN A 18 6.42 -7.05 3.56
C GLN A 18 6.24 -7.74 4.92
N ALA A 19 5.25 -7.34 5.72
CA ALA A 19 5.02 -7.98 7.01
C ALA A 19 4.62 -9.45 6.81
N ASP A 20 5.23 -10.35 7.58
CA ASP A 20 4.96 -11.79 7.45
C ASP A 20 3.53 -12.15 7.89
N THR A 21 2.95 -11.38 8.82
CA THR A 21 1.61 -11.65 9.38
C THR A 21 0.75 -10.40 9.49
N TRP A 22 -0.57 -10.61 9.47
CA TRP A 22 -1.55 -9.55 9.69
C TRP A 22 -1.34 -8.88 11.06
N ALA A 23 -1.00 -9.64 12.10
CA ALA A 23 -0.68 -9.09 13.41
C ALA A 23 0.56 -8.17 13.40
N ALA A 24 1.58 -8.46 12.60
CA ALA A 24 2.74 -7.58 12.43
C ALA A 24 2.35 -6.31 11.67
N SER A 25 1.55 -6.46 10.60
CA SER A 25 0.94 -5.37 9.84
C SER A 25 0.12 -4.42 10.70
N GLN A 26 -0.68 -4.96 11.63
CA GLN A 26 -1.46 -4.17 12.58
C GLN A 26 -0.55 -3.25 13.40
N ARG A 27 0.53 -3.79 13.99
CA ARG A 27 1.47 -2.99 14.81
C ARG A 27 2.14 -1.87 14.01
N ILE A 28 2.40 -2.10 12.72
CA ILE A 28 2.97 -1.07 11.84
C ILE A 28 1.98 0.07 11.69
N ILE A 29 0.69 -0.21 11.45
CA ILE A 29 -0.34 0.82 11.33
C ILE A 29 -0.56 1.55 12.67
N GLU A 30 -0.53 0.85 13.80
CA GLU A 30 -0.62 1.49 15.13
C GLU A 30 0.53 2.46 15.38
N ALA A 31 1.75 2.09 14.96
CA ALA A 31 2.91 2.96 15.06
C ALA A 31 2.93 4.08 14.01
N ARG A 32 2.25 3.88 12.87
CA ARG A 32 2.23 4.76 11.70
C ARG A 32 0.79 4.95 11.20
N PRO A 33 -0.01 5.81 11.86
CA PRO A 33 -1.38 6.11 11.41
C PRO A 33 -1.44 6.78 10.04
N GLU A 34 -0.30 7.25 9.52
CA GLU A 34 -0.10 7.73 8.14
C GLU A 34 -0.55 6.70 7.09
N LEU A 35 -0.49 5.39 7.38
CA LEU A 35 -1.02 4.35 6.49
C LEU A 35 -2.54 4.38 6.31
N LEU A 36 -3.25 4.99 7.26
CA LEU A 36 -4.70 5.18 7.19
C LEU A 36 -5.06 6.55 6.59
N SER A 37 -4.10 7.25 5.98
CA SER A 37 -4.36 8.51 5.31
C SER A 37 -4.90 8.27 3.89
N ASP A 38 -5.48 9.32 3.31
CA ASP A 38 -5.99 9.26 1.93
C ASP A 38 -4.83 9.14 0.92
N GLU A 39 -3.67 9.68 1.25
CA GLU A 39 -2.44 9.54 0.46
C GLU A 39 -2.00 8.08 0.36
N ALA A 40 -2.08 7.31 1.45
CA ALA A 40 -1.71 5.90 1.45
C ALA A 40 -2.64 5.08 0.54
N ASP A 41 -3.94 5.38 0.59
CA ASP A 41 -4.95 4.78 -0.28
C ASP A 41 -4.70 5.12 -1.76
N GLN A 42 -4.37 6.37 -2.05
CA GLN A 42 -4.01 6.80 -3.41
C GLN A 42 -2.76 6.11 -3.93
N LEU A 43 -1.73 5.96 -3.09
CA LEU A 43 -0.47 5.33 -3.45
C LEU A 43 -0.69 3.84 -3.80
N LEU A 44 -1.45 3.11 -2.96
CA LEU A 44 -1.88 1.74 -3.25
C LEU A 44 -2.72 1.66 -4.53
N SER A 45 -3.63 2.62 -4.75
CA SER A 45 -4.43 2.65 -5.97
C SER A 45 -3.59 2.82 -7.24
N GLN A 46 -2.47 3.55 -7.17
CA GLN A 46 -1.53 3.67 -8.29
C GLN A 46 -0.71 2.40 -8.47
N LEU A 47 -0.30 1.73 -7.39
CA LEU A 47 0.36 0.42 -7.47
C LEU A 47 -0.54 -0.62 -8.15
N VAL A 48 -1.84 -0.63 -7.84
CA VAL A 48 -2.84 -1.45 -8.55
C VAL A 48 -2.88 -1.11 -10.04
N ALA A 49 -2.91 0.19 -10.39
CA ALA A 49 -2.92 0.62 -11.78
C ALA A 49 -1.65 0.20 -12.54
N ILE A 50 -0.47 0.31 -11.92
CA ILE A 50 0.82 -0.12 -12.46
C ILE A 50 0.83 -1.63 -12.66
N ALA A 51 0.44 -2.41 -11.64
CA ALA A 51 0.34 -3.86 -11.72
C ALA A 51 -0.57 -4.29 -12.89
N ARG A 52 -1.72 -3.64 -13.01
CA ARG A 52 -2.67 -3.87 -14.11
C ARG A 52 -2.06 -3.52 -15.47
N GLN A 53 -1.33 -2.42 -15.60
CA GLN A 53 -0.63 -2.06 -16.84
C GLN A 53 0.48 -3.06 -17.20
N GLN A 54 1.16 -3.62 -16.20
CA GLN A 54 2.16 -4.67 -16.38
C GLN A 54 1.55 -6.04 -16.68
N GLY A 55 0.23 -6.19 -16.53
CA GLY A 55 -0.47 -7.47 -16.68
C GLY A 55 -0.26 -8.43 -15.50
N ASP A 56 0.16 -7.91 -14.35
CA ASP A 56 0.37 -8.69 -13.13
C ASP A 56 -0.92 -8.76 -12.31
N ALA A 57 -1.77 -9.71 -12.65
CA ALA A 57 -3.05 -9.93 -11.97
C ALA A 57 -2.88 -10.36 -10.49
N GLN A 58 -1.74 -10.97 -10.14
CA GLN A 58 -1.45 -11.34 -8.75
C GLN A 58 -1.19 -10.09 -7.92
N ALA A 59 -0.31 -9.21 -8.43
CA ALA A 59 -0.03 -7.92 -7.81
C ALA A 59 -1.30 -7.04 -7.71
N GLU A 60 -2.09 -6.97 -8.79
CA GLU A 60 -3.34 -6.20 -8.84
C GLU A 60 -4.32 -6.64 -7.74
N GLY A 61 -4.59 -7.95 -7.65
CA GLY A 61 -5.50 -8.50 -6.66
C GLY A 61 -5.01 -8.27 -5.24
N ALA A 62 -3.73 -8.49 -5.01
CA ALA A 62 -3.17 -8.46 -3.67
C ALA A 62 -3.00 -7.01 -3.14
N PHE A 63 -2.67 -6.03 -3.99
CA PHE A 63 -2.73 -4.60 -3.61
C PHE A 63 -4.17 -4.12 -3.36
N THR A 64 -5.12 -4.60 -4.16
CA THR A 64 -6.55 -4.29 -3.97
C THR A 64 -7.04 -4.80 -2.62
N GLU A 65 -6.62 -6.00 -2.22
CA GLU A 65 -6.96 -6.59 -0.94
C GLU A 65 -6.40 -5.78 0.25
N HIS A 66 -5.15 -5.34 0.17
CA HIS A 66 -4.54 -4.47 1.19
C HIS A 66 -5.27 -3.12 1.29
N ARG A 67 -5.65 -2.54 0.16
CA ARG A 67 -6.42 -1.29 0.12
C ARG A 67 -7.79 -1.45 0.77
N GLN A 68 -8.51 -2.53 0.47
CA GLN A 68 -9.79 -2.84 1.10
C GLN A 68 -9.64 -3.02 2.60
N LEU A 69 -8.57 -3.66 3.04
CA LEU A 69 -8.26 -3.81 4.46
C LEU A 69 -8.06 -2.45 5.14
N LEU A 70 -7.26 -1.55 4.58
CA LEU A 70 -7.07 -0.22 5.14
C LEU A 70 -8.38 0.58 5.18
N ALA A 71 -9.19 0.50 4.13
CA ALA A 71 -10.52 1.12 4.12
C ALA A 71 -11.42 0.55 5.21
N HIS A 72 -11.38 -0.76 5.43
CA HIS A 72 -12.12 -1.42 6.50
C HIS A 72 -11.61 -1.00 7.88
N CYS A 73 -10.30 -0.92 8.09
CA CYS A 73 -9.68 -0.41 9.32
C CYS A 73 -10.14 1.03 9.64
N ARG A 74 -10.34 1.88 8.62
CA ARG A 74 -10.89 3.24 8.81
C ARG A 74 -12.37 3.24 9.19
N GLN A 75 -13.14 2.24 8.76
CA GLN A 75 -14.60 2.17 9.00
C GLN A 75 -14.97 1.50 10.33
N VAL A 76 -14.39 0.34 10.64
CA VAL A 76 -14.72 -0.46 11.84
C VAL A 76 -13.67 -0.34 12.95
N GLY A 77 -12.51 0.22 12.65
CA GLY A 77 -11.36 0.27 13.54
C GLY A 77 -10.34 -0.84 13.25
N LEU A 78 -9.07 -0.56 13.53
CA LEU A 78 -7.95 -1.44 13.24
C LEU A 78 -8.10 -2.82 13.89
N GLU A 79 -8.38 -2.87 15.19
CA GLU A 79 -8.50 -4.13 15.94
C GLU A 79 -9.60 -5.04 15.40
N ALA A 80 -10.76 -4.47 15.03
CA ALA A 80 -11.89 -5.24 14.51
C ALA A 80 -11.58 -5.81 13.11
N ALA A 81 -11.04 -4.98 12.22
CA ALA A 81 -10.70 -5.39 10.85
C ALA A 81 -9.61 -6.47 10.82
N PHE A 82 -8.59 -6.36 11.67
CA PHE A 82 -7.52 -7.35 11.76
C PHE A 82 -7.92 -8.62 12.50
N ALA A 83 -8.82 -8.55 13.48
CA ALA A 83 -9.36 -9.72 14.15
C ALA A 83 -10.11 -10.63 13.18
N GLU A 84 -10.93 -10.07 12.27
CA GLU A 84 -11.62 -10.83 11.23
C GLU A 84 -10.62 -11.55 10.29
N ARG A 85 -9.57 -10.86 9.84
CA ARG A 85 -8.56 -11.47 8.96
C ARG A 85 -7.70 -12.53 9.63
N THR A 86 -7.27 -12.30 10.87
CA THR A 86 -6.47 -13.29 11.63
C THR A 86 -7.26 -14.59 11.84
N MET A 87 -8.59 -14.53 11.87
CA MET A 87 -9.44 -15.72 11.93
C MET A 87 -9.53 -16.47 10.58
N GLU A 88 -9.36 -15.78 9.46
CA GLU A 88 -9.38 -16.35 8.10
C GLU A 88 -8.01 -16.90 7.67
N GLY A 89 -6.92 -16.35 8.22
CA GLY A 89 -5.54 -16.82 8.03
C GLY A 89 -4.53 -15.77 8.49
N ASP A 90 -3.42 -16.19 9.13
CA ASP A 90 -2.46 -15.26 9.75
C ASP A 90 -1.34 -14.81 8.79
N GLU A 91 -1.16 -15.50 7.65
CA GLU A 91 -0.06 -15.26 6.71
C GLU A 91 -0.46 -14.25 5.63
N ILE A 92 0.39 -13.24 5.41
CA ILE A 92 0.27 -12.33 4.27
C ILE A 92 1.01 -12.96 3.08
N PRO A 93 0.40 -13.04 1.88
CA PRO A 93 1.06 -13.59 0.70
C PRO A 93 2.39 -12.85 0.42
N SER A 94 3.51 -13.51 0.68
CA SER A 94 4.85 -12.91 0.60
C SER A 94 5.25 -12.49 -0.81
N GLU A 95 4.53 -12.95 -1.85
CA GLU A 95 4.74 -12.56 -3.24
C GLU A 95 4.59 -11.04 -3.46
N LEU A 96 3.77 -10.36 -2.67
CA LEU A 96 3.59 -8.92 -2.73
C LEU A 96 4.84 -8.13 -2.33
N GLY A 97 5.51 -8.56 -1.26
CA GLY A 97 6.75 -7.93 -0.80
C GLY A 97 7.85 -7.98 -1.85
N ALA A 98 7.91 -9.08 -2.61
CA ALA A 98 8.84 -9.24 -3.71
C ALA A 98 8.56 -8.27 -4.87
N LEU A 99 7.29 -8.03 -5.20
CA LEU A 99 6.88 -7.11 -6.28
C LEU A 99 7.22 -5.66 -5.99
N LEU A 100 6.94 -5.19 -4.76
CA LEU A 100 7.32 -3.84 -4.33
C LEU A 100 8.84 -3.66 -4.28
N THR A 101 9.57 -4.68 -3.85
CA THR A 101 11.04 -4.68 -3.84
C THR A 101 11.62 -4.70 -5.26
N ALA A 102 10.94 -5.40 -6.18
CA ALA A 102 11.31 -5.48 -7.59
C ALA A 102 10.94 -4.22 -8.39
N LEU A 103 10.17 -3.29 -7.82
CA LEU A 103 9.84 -2.03 -8.46
C LEU A 103 11.13 -1.21 -8.65
N PRO A 104 11.58 -0.98 -9.91
CA PRO A 104 12.81 -0.25 -10.15
C PRO A 104 12.66 1.20 -9.65
N PRO A 105 13.76 1.85 -9.25
CA PRO A 105 13.72 3.20 -8.68
C PRO A 105 13.07 4.22 -9.62
N GLU A 106 13.15 4.00 -10.94
CA GLU A 106 12.49 4.84 -11.96
C GLU A 106 10.97 4.79 -11.84
N GLN A 107 10.38 3.59 -11.75
CA GLN A 107 8.93 3.42 -11.61
C GLN A 107 8.42 3.93 -10.26
N ARG A 108 9.22 3.74 -9.19
CA ARG A 108 8.95 4.34 -7.89
C ARG A 108 8.91 5.87 -7.99
N GLN A 109 9.90 6.48 -8.64
CA GLN A 109 9.95 7.93 -8.78
C GLN A 109 8.79 8.45 -9.65
N VAL A 110 8.47 7.79 -10.76
CA VAL A 110 7.30 8.15 -11.60
C VAL A 110 6.01 8.11 -10.79
N LEU A 111 5.82 7.10 -9.94
CA LEU A 111 4.65 7.00 -9.06
C LEU A 111 4.61 8.13 -8.02
N LEU A 112 5.74 8.44 -7.39
CA LEU A 112 5.83 9.55 -6.43
C LEU A 112 5.60 10.91 -7.11
N ASP A 113 6.19 11.13 -8.27
CA ASP A 113 6.02 12.34 -9.08
C ASP A 113 4.56 12.49 -9.55
N ALA A 114 3.88 11.41 -9.93
CA ALA A 114 2.47 11.43 -10.33
C ALA A 114 1.54 11.85 -9.17
N MET A 115 1.89 11.53 -7.92
CA MET A 115 1.17 12.00 -6.74
C MET A 115 1.45 13.46 -6.39
N GLU A 116 2.67 13.92 -6.65
CA GLU A 116 3.12 15.27 -6.33
C GLU A 116 2.67 16.29 -7.40
N PHE A 117 2.59 15.84 -8.66
CA PHE A 117 2.20 16.61 -9.83
C PHE A 117 1.22 15.80 -10.69
N PRO A 118 -0.08 15.73 -10.29
CA PRO A 118 -1.10 15.12 -11.14
C PRO A 118 -1.30 16.01 -12.37
N GLU A 119 -0.59 15.68 -13.47
CA GLU A 119 -0.67 16.30 -14.79
C GLU A 119 -1.03 17.79 -14.81
N SER A 120 -0.04 18.67 -14.66
CA SER A 120 -0.12 19.98 -15.33
C SER A 120 0.26 19.81 -16.81
N GLU A 121 -0.52 19.05 -17.57
CA GLU A 121 -0.51 19.07 -19.03
C GLU A 121 -1.66 19.95 -19.52
N ASP A 122 -1.49 21.26 -19.37
CA ASP A 122 -2.15 22.27 -20.21
C ASP A 122 -1.00 23.08 -20.84
N PHE A 123 -0.52 22.61 -22.00
CA PHE A 123 0.38 23.34 -22.89
C PHE A 123 -0.36 23.75 -24.17
#